data_AF-A0A917YUQ8-F1
#
_entry.id   AF-A0A917YUQ8-F1
#
_cell.length_a   1.000
_cell.length_b   1.000
_cell.length_c   1.000
_cell.angle_alpha   90.00
_cell.angle_beta   90.00
_cell.angle_gamma   90.00
#
_symmetry.space_group_name_H-M   'P 1'
#
loop_
_entity.id
_entity.type
_entity.pdbx_description
1 polymer ?
#
loop_
_entity_poly.entity_id
_entity_poly.type
_entity_poly.pdbx_seq_one_letter_code
_entity_poly.pdbx_strand_id
1 'polypeptide(L)'
;MKRIAHLALAIALVYPTSLLAAENASVEAIQQQIQANQSEYDSYHRTLEGEIAKAAQFERDLASMRTNGKALEHNRQVKLNEMNVQYERTIEDPSIDINEAREAYLSAVRAHKENKDAITAKYNEWQSKLLDVEQLRLSKHSLLNKIESLKEKLNNARVDRLFREFNRQDQVTVNHEITCDRNETIGKCSERGKFLAKQKASKRFLDQLYDGLTEAPAAKQHRPYSEAYVLLLRSDVTQDGFSGAGNYAVQMNVELKGNLKRTEGCQLLGLDKRYCVAERAQQDMAKVVTVPKASDGSAPIDESVMYELTVRSNVYDDEVYIDGVSYGSTRLQIMLPAGPHDLEVVKRGYETFRQNIQLKESTTIKVEMKRAQFAFNKGEKVQDILNGDIPGPQLVVVPAGTFRMGDINGSGLENERPVETKTLNNSFGIGEFEVTVADFRRFVEETSYVTDAEKDRGCAFYEQGAPVWQAQLNWRTPGYANTDNHPVVCISQRDATAYANWLSEASGNKYRLPTEVEWEYAARGGKENDYWWGNSVGTGNANCGWCGSQWSNISAAPVASFDRNSYGLFDTAGNVWEWTVSNASSNGSVVRGGAWNFAPRLARVSTRMELDPSFRANYIGMRVVRER
;
A
#
# COMPACT_ATOMS: atom_id res chain seq x y z
N MET A 1 68.66 -30.23 -12.46
CA MET A 1 67.21 -30.54 -12.38
C MET A 1 66.71 -30.19 -11.00
N LYS A 2 65.58 -29.47 -10.94
CA LYS A 2 65.06 -28.68 -9.82
C LYS A 2 64.78 -29.55 -8.57
N ARG A 3 65.30 -29.15 -7.42
CA ARG A 3 64.89 -29.62 -6.09
C ARG A 3 63.71 -28.77 -5.63
N ILE A 4 62.53 -29.38 -5.48
CA ILE A 4 61.32 -28.72 -4.98
C ILE A 4 61.27 -28.96 -3.47
N ALA A 5 61.31 -27.87 -2.71
CA ALA A 5 61.01 -27.84 -1.29
C ALA A 5 59.48 -27.83 -1.13
N HIS A 6 58.94 -28.73 -0.30
CA HIS A 6 57.54 -28.67 0.14
C HIS A 6 57.44 -27.71 1.33
N LEU A 7 56.89 -26.53 1.07
CA LEU A 7 56.52 -25.54 2.07
C LEU A 7 55.20 -25.97 2.71
N ALA A 8 55.20 -26.18 4.03
CA ALA A 8 53.98 -26.41 4.80
C ALA A 8 53.15 -25.12 4.88
N LEU A 9 51.94 -25.14 4.31
CA LEU A 9 50.99 -24.05 4.42
C LEU A 9 50.05 -24.33 5.61
N ALA A 10 50.25 -23.61 6.71
CA ALA A 10 49.32 -23.61 7.84
C ALA A 10 48.04 -22.86 7.41
N ILE A 11 46.95 -23.60 7.21
CA ILE A 11 45.62 -23.04 6.97
C ILE A 11 45.03 -22.68 8.34
N ALA A 12 45.11 -21.39 8.70
CA ALA A 12 44.33 -20.84 9.79
C ALA A 12 42.85 -20.82 9.36
N LEU A 13 42.05 -21.75 9.89
CA LEU A 13 40.60 -21.76 9.79
C LEU A 13 40.05 -20.58 10.61
N VAL A 14 39.85 -19.44 9.95
CA VAL A 14 39.01 -18.35 10.46
C VAL A 14 37.56 -18.75 10.15
N TYR A 15 36.84 -19.23 11.15
CA TYR A 15 35.39 -19.37 11.08
C TYR A 15 34.77 -17.97 11.02
N PRO A 16 33.97 -17.61 10.00
CA PRO A 16 33.14 -16.43 10.10
C PRO A 16 31.98 -16.78 11.03
N THR A 17 32.04 -16.31 12.28
CA THR A 17 30.85 -16.18 13.12
C THR A 17 29.97 -15.10 12.50
N SER A 18 29.09 -15.48 11.57
CA SER A 18 27.96 -14.64 11.16
C SER A 18 26.92 -14.66 12.28
N LEU A 19 27.23 -13.91 13.34
CA LEU A 19 26.28 -13.52 14.37
C LEU A 19 25.67 -12.18 13.95
N LEU A 20 24.36 -12.20 13.72
CA LEU A 20 23.42 -11.07 13.62
C LEU A 20 24.04 -9.69 13.86
N ALA A 21 24.53 -9.06 12.79
CA ALA A 21 24.76 -7.62 12.76
C ALA A 21 23.67 -7.00 11.88
N ALA A 22 22.51 -6.70 12.49
CA ALA A 22 21.74 -5.58 12.00
C ALA A 22 22.60 -4.33 12.29
N GLU A 23 23.37 -3.89 11.30
CA GLU A 23 24.04 -2.60 11.37
C GLU A 23 22.95 -1.55 11.64
N ASN A 24 22.93 -1.01 12.86
CA ASN A 24 22.27 0.25 13.14
C ASN A 24 23.02 1.33 12.36
N ALA A 25 22.73 1.43 11.06
CA ALA A 25 23.29 2.47 10.20
C ALA A 25 23.05 3.81 10.88
N SER A 26 24.13 4.59 11.07
CA SER A 26 24.01 5.90 11.68
C SER A 26 23.07 6.78 10.85
N VAL A 27 22.43 7.75 11.49
CA VAL A 27 21.56 8.73 10.80
C VAL A 27 22.29 9.35 9.61
N GLU A 28 23.59 9.65 9.75
CA GLU A 28 24.45 10.17 8.69
C GLU A 28 24.64 9.19 7.53
N ALA A 29 24.89 7.91 7.82
CA ALA A 29 25.05 6.87 6.79
C ALA A 29 23.77 6.70 5.95
N ILE A 30 22.60 6.72 6.60
CA ILE A 30 21.31 6.64 5.89
C ILE A 30 21.09 7.90 5.04
N GLN A 31 21.42 9.08 5.55
CA GLN A 31 21.34 10.33 4.77
C GLN A 31 22.23 10.31 3.52
N GLN A 32 23.47 9.79 3.64
CA GLN A 32 24.37 9.63 2.49
C GLN A 32 23.80 8.64 1.46
N GLN A 33 23.22 7.53 1.91
CA GLN A 33 22.54 6.59 1.01
C GLN A 33 21.36 7.24 0.30
N ILE A 34 20.54 8.03 1.00
CA ILE A 34 19.42 8.77 0.36
C ILE A 34 19.95 9.70 -0.73
N GLN A 35 20.99 10.48 -0.45
CA GLN A 35 21.59 11.40 -1.43
C GLN A 35 22.15 10.66 -2.65
N ALA A 36 22.84 9.55 -2.45
CA ALA A 36 23.37 8.72 -3.53
C ALA A 36 22.25 8.16 -4.41
N ASN A 37 21.21 7.55 -3.81
CA ASN A 37 20.09 6.99 -4.56
C ASN A 37 19.25 8.08 -5.25
N GLN A 38 19.13 9.29 -4.66
CA GLN A 38 18.46 10.43 -5.30
C GLN A 38 19.22 10.87 -6.57
N SER A 39 20.54 10.96 -6.49
CA SER A 39 21.38 11.31 -7.65
C SER A 39 21.23 10.28 -8.78
N GLU A 40 21.17 8.99 -8.42
CA GLU A 40 20.91 7.90 -9.33
C GLU A 40 19.51 8.00 -9.95
N TYR A 41 18.49 8.32 -9.16
CA TYR A 41 17.11 8.49 -9.61
C TYR A 41 16.98 9.63 -10.63
N ASP A 42 17.59 10.78 -10.36
CA ASP A 42 17.57 11.93 -11.27
C ASP A 42 18.27 11.61 -12.59
N SER A 43 19.32 10.78 -12.56
CA SER A 43 20.01 10.29 -13.75
C SER A 43 19.12 9.34 -14.55
N TYR A 44 18.53 8.33 -13.90
CA TYR A 44 17.62 7.37 -14.54
C TYR A 44 16.42 8.06 -15.17
N HIS A 45 15.86 9.07 -14.51
CA HIS A 45 14.72 9.80 -15.02
C HIS A 45 15.02 10.47 -16.36
N ARG A 46 16.17 11.16 -16.49
CA ARG A 46 16.60 11.77 -17.75
C ARG A 46 16.82 10.74 -18.86
N THR A 47 17.42 9.60 -18.52
CA THR A 47 17.61 8.50 -19.48
C THR A 47 16.27 7.96 -19.97
N LEU A 48 15.32 7.71 -19.07
CA LEU A 48 13.99 7.22 -19.41
C LEU A 48 13.24 8.18 -20.35
N GLU A 49 13.27 9.49 -20.08
CA GLU A 49 12.67 10.50 -20.96
C GLU A 49 13.29 10.49 -22.36
N GLY A 50 14.62 10.35 -22.44
CA GLY A 50 15.33 10.23 -23.70
C GLY A 50 14.91 8.99 -24.50
N GLU A 51 14.78 7.83 -23.85
CA GLU A 51 14.35 6.60 -24.53
C GLU A 51 12.87 6.64 -24.94
N ILE A 52 11.99 7.27 -24.14
CA ILE A 52 10.58 7.52 -24.50
C ILE A 52 10.51 8.40 -25.76
N ALA A 53 11.30 9.49 -25.80
CA ALA A 53 11.33 10.39 -26.96
C ALA A 53 11.80 9.67 -28.23
N LYS A 54 12.79 8.77 -28.12
CA LYS A 54 13.26 7.92 -29.23
C LYS A 54 12.18 6.94 -29.69
N ALA A 55 11.49 6.26 -28.76
CA ALA A 55 10.40 5.35 -29.09
C ALA A 55 9.27 6.07 -29.84
N ALA A 56 8.89 7.27 -29.39
CA ALA A 56 7.89 8.11 -30.07
C ALA A 56 8.35 8.57 -31.47
N GLN A 57 9.65 8.81 -31.66
CA GLN A 57 10.19 9.11 -32.99
C GLN A 57 10.09 7.90 -33.92
N PHE A 58 10.43 6.70 -33.45
CA PHE A 58 10.33 5.48 -34.26
C PHE A 58 8.89 5.17 -34.67
N GLU A 59 7.92 5.45 -33.80
CA GLU A 59 6.50 5.35 -34.14
C GLU A 59 6.11 6.31 -35.26
N ARG A 60 6.55 7.57 -35.21
CA ARG A 60 6.34 8.56 -36.29
C ARG A 60 7.00 8.12 -37.60
N ASP A 61 8.22 7.60 -37.54
CA ASP A 61 8.93 7.07 -38.71
C ASP A 61 8.14 5.91 -39.34
N LEU A 62 7.67 4.96 -38.53
CA LEU A 62 6.85 3.83 -38.98
C LEU A 62 5.55 4.29 -39.63
N ALA A 63 4.87 5.29 -39.08
CA ALA A 63 3.66 5.87 -39.67
C ALA A 63 3.94 6.49 -41.05
N SER A 64 5.06 7.20 -41.19
CA SER A 64 5.52 7.76 -42.46
C SER A 64 5.84 6.66 -43.49
N MET A 65 6.62 5.65 -43.09
CA MET A 65 7.00 4.52 -43.96
C MET A 65 5.78 3.69 -44.41
N ARG A 66 4.78 3.50 -43.55
CA ARG A 66 3.50 2.85 -43.90
C ARG A 66 2.72 3.68 -44.93
N THR A 67 2.73 5.00 -44.80
CA THR A 67 2.12 5.90 -45.80
C THR A 67 2.84 5.81 -47.14
N ASN A 68 4.18 5.83 -47.14
CA ASN A 68 4.99 5.62 -48.34
C ASN A 68 4.75 4.24 -48.97
N GLY A 69 4.62 3.20 -48.15
CA GLY A 69 4.32 1.84 -48.59
C GLY A 69 3.02 1.75 -49.39
N LYS A 70 1.97 2.47 -48.97
CA LYS A 70 0.70 2.57 -49.72
C LYS A 70 0.90 3.24 -51.08
N ALA A 71 1.70 4.30 -51.15
CA ALA A 71 2.01 4.98 -52.40
C ALA A 71 2.83 4.09 -53.36
N LEU A 72 3.81 3.35 -52.83
CA LEU A 72 4.62 2.41 -53.61
C LEU A 72 3.80 1.23 -54.12
N GLU A 73 2.86 0.70 -53.32
CA GLU A 73 1.94 -0.34 -53.78
C GLU A 73 1.03 0.16 -54.91
N HIS A 74 0.50 1.38 -54.77
CA HIS A 74 -0.27 2.02 -55.85
C HIS A 74 0.57 2.18 -57.12
N ASN A 75 1.80 2.70 -57.01
CA ASN A 75 2.71 2.85 -58.15
C ASN A 75 3.04 1.50 -58.80
N ARG A 76 3.28 0.44 -58.01
CA ARG A 76 3.47 -0.93 -58.50
C ARG A 76 2.28 -1.40 -59.34
N GLN A 77 1.06 -1.12 -58.90
CA GLN A 77 -0.16 -1.48 -59.64
C GLN A 77 -0.30 -0.67 -60.94
N VAL A 78 0.02 0.62 -60.91
CA VAL A 78 0.03 1.47 -62.11
C VAL A 78 1.04 0.95 -63.13
N LYS A 79 2.27 0.63 -62.72
CA LYS A 79 3.31 0.08 -63.61
C LYS A 79 2.99 -1.31 -64.14
N LEU A 80 2.30 -2.14 -63.35
CA LEU A 80 1.78 -3.42 -63.83
C LEU A 80 0.75 -3.23 -64.93
N ASN A 81 -0.19 -2.30 -64.74
CA ASN A 81 -1.23 -2.02 -65.73
C ASN A 81 -0.62 -1.43 -67.02
N GLU A 82 0.31 -0.48 -66.91
CA GLU A 82 1.04 0.08 -68.06
C GLU A 82 1.78 -1.01 -68.85
N MET A 83 2.48 -1.92 -68.16
CA MET A 83 3.17 -3.05 -68.77
C MET A 83 2.20 -4.01 -69.47
N ASN A 84 1.06 -4.34 -68.85
CA ASN A 84 0.04 -5.20 -69.44
C ASN A 84 -0.55 -4.59 -70.72
N VAL A 85 -0.82 -3.29 -70.74
CA VAL A 85 -1.32 -2.57 -71.93
C VAL A 85 -0.28 -2.59 -73.05
N GLN A 86 1.01 -2.43 -72.75
CA GLN A 86 2.06 -2.53 -73.77
C GLN A 86 2.21 -3.97 -74.28
N TYR A 87 2.12 -4.96 -73.40
CA TYR A 87 2.15 -6.38 -73.77
C TYR A 87 1.03 -6.75 -74.75
N GLU A 88 -0.20 -6.28 -74.50
CA GLU A 88 -1.33 -6.48 -75.41
C GLU A 88 -1.05 -5.89 -76.80
N ARG A 89 -0.41 -4.73 -76.89
CA ARG A 89 -0.04 -4.11 -78.17
C ARG A 89 1.05 -4.89 -78.90
N THR A 90 2.00 -5.51 -78.19
CA THR A 90 3.05 -6.33 -78.81
C THR A 90 2.49 -7.59 -79.50
N ILE A 91 1.30 -8.06 -79.09
CA ILE A 91 0.59 -9.17 -79.77
C ILE A 91 0.16 -8.75 -81.18
N GLU A 92 -0.23 -7.48 -81.37
CA GLU A 92 -0.66 -6.92 -82.65
C GLU A 92 0.51 -6.37 -83.49
N ASP A 93 1.55 -5.84 -82.84
CA ASP A 93 2.77 -5.32 -83.47
C ASP A 93 4.04 -5.83 -82.75
N PRO A 94 4.71 -6.87 -83.29
CA PRO A 94 5.93 -7.44 -82.72
C PRO A 94 7.16 -6.51 -82.68
N SER A 95 7.09 -5.32 -83.30
CA SER A 95 8.20 -4.35 -83.31
C SER A 95 8.25 -3.45 -82.06
N ILE A 96 7.22 -3.49 -81.21
CA ILE A 96 7.13 -2.71 -79.97
C ILE A 96 8.08 -3.27 -78.89
N ASP A 97 8.97 -2.44 -78.35
CA ASP A 97 9.87 -2.79 -77.24
C ASP A 97 9.18 -2.64 -75.88
N ILE A 98 8.99 -3.76 -75.17
CA ILE A 98 8.38 -3.81 -73.83
C ILE A 98 9.41 -3.71 -72.69
N ASN A 99 10.72 -3.76 -72.99
CA ASN A 99 11.74 -3.87 -71.96
C ASN A 99 11.70 -2.69 -70.97
N GLU A 100 11.40 -1.49 -71.44
CA GLU A 100 11.27 -0.29 -70.61
C GLU A 100 10.15 -0.43 -69.56
N ALA A 101 8.94 -0.83 -69.98
CA ALA A 101 7.84 -1.03 -69.03
C ALA A 101 8.07 -2.21 -68.08
N ARG A 102 8.73 -3.28 -68.56
CA ARG A 102 9.15 -4.40 -67.71
C ARG A 102 10.14 -3.94 -66.64
N GLU A 103 11.16 -3.15 -67.01
CA GLU A 103 12.12 -2.61 -66.06
C GLU A 103 11.50 -1.63 -65.07
N ALA A 104 10.57 -0.78 -65.53
CA ALA A 104 9.81 0.13 -64.67
C ALA A 104 8.95 -0.63 -63.64
N TYR A 105 8.27 -1.70 -64.05
CA TYR A 105 7.51 -2.56 -63.15
C TYR A 105 8.43 -3.29 -62.15
N LEU A 106 9.52 -3.90 -62.61
CA LEU A 106 10.49 -4.57 -61.73
C LEU A 106 11.11 -3.60 -60.71
N SER A 107 11.38 -2.36 -61.12
CA SER A 107 11.84 -1.29 -60.24
C SER A 107 10.80 -0.95 -59.16
N ALA A 108 9.52 -0.78 -59.55
CA ALA A 108 8.43 -0.53 -58.61
C ALA A 108 8.21 -1.70 -57.61
N VAL A 109 8.35 -2.94 -58.07
CA VAL A 109 8.30 -4.14 -57.21
C VAL A 109 9.45 -4.13 -56.18
N ARG A 110 10.69 -3.83 -56.61
CA ARG A 110 11.85 -3.74 -55.71
C ARG A 110 11.65 -2.64 -54.67
N ALA A 111 11.27 -1.44 -55.08
CA ALA A 111 11.06 -0.32 -54.17
C ALA A 111 9.97 -0.62 -53.13
N HIS A 112 8.85 -1.23 -53.54
CA HIS A 112 7.81 -1.64 -52.60
C HIS A 112 8.30 -2.71 -51.61
N LYS A 113 9.06 -3.71 -52.09
CA LYS A 113 9.64 -4.75 -51.24
C LYS A 113 10.65 -4.16 -50.24
N GLU A 114 11.57 -3.33 -50.69
CA GLU A 114 12.56 -2.65 -49.85
C GLU A 114 11.90 -1.83 -48.75
N ASN A 115 10.82 -1.08 -49.06
CA ASN A 115 10.06 -0.36 -48.05
C ASN A 115 9.37 -1.30 -47.04
N LYS A 116 8.83 -2.45 -47.47
CA LYS A 116 8.22 -3.44 -46.57
C LYS A 116 9.26 -4.08 -45.64
N ASP A 117 10.43 -4.41 -46.15
CA ASP A 117 11.54 -4.95 -45.37
C ASP A 117 12.05 -3.90 -44.37
N ALA A 118 12.15 -2.64 -44.78
CA ALA A 118 12.54 -1.52 -43.91
C ALA A 118 11.51 -1.25 -42.80
N ILE A 119 10.20 -1.34 -43.09
CA ILE A 119 9.14 -1.27 -42.06
C ILE A 119 9.33 -2.38 -41.02
N THR A 120 9.62 -3.60 -41.47
CA THR A 120 9.79 -4.75 -40.57
C THR A 120 11.02 -4.57 -39.67
N ALA A 121 12.15 -4.14 -40.23
CA ALA A 121 13.36 -3.86 -39.47
C ALA A 121 13.14 -2.74 -38.43
N LYS A 122 12.55 -1.61 -38.86
CA LYS A 122 12.24 -0.48 -37.98
C LYS A 122 11.22 -0.85 -36.90
N TYR A 123 10.25 -1.71 -37.20
CA TYR A 123 9.30 -2.24 -36.23
C TYR A 123 10.01 -3.05 -35.14
N ASN A 124 10.95 -3.92 -35.51
CA ASN A 124 11.73 -4.70 -34.55
C ASN A 124 12.61 -3.79 -33.66
N GLU A 125 13.24 -2.76 -34.24
CA GLU A 125 13.98 -1.75 -33.47
C GLU A 125 13.08 -1.01 -32.48
N TRP A 126 11.87 -0.63 -32.91
CA TRP A 126 10.87 0.00 -32.07
C TRP A 126 10.41 -0.91 -30.93
N GLN A 127 10.17 -2.19 -31.19
CA GLN A 127 9.84 -3.18 -30.16
C GLN A 127 10.98 -3.34 -29.14
N SER A 128 12.23 -3.44 -29.60
CA SER A 128 13.39 -3.47 -28.69
C SER A 128 13.48 -2.20 -27.84
N LYS A 129 13.17 -1.04 -28.43
CA LYS A 129 13.22 0.24 -27.71
C LYS A 129 12.12 0.36 -26.65
N LEU A 130 10.94 -0.19 -26.91
CA LEU A 130 9.85 -0.24 -25.94
C LEU A 130 10.23 -1.11 -24.73
N LEU A 131 10.86 -2.26 -24.96
CA LEU A 131 11.39 -3.12 -23.89
C LEU A 131 12.41 -2.37 -23.00
N ASP A 132 13.30 -1.57 -23.59
CA ASP A 132 14.24 -0.74 -22.82
C ASP A 132 13.51 0.29 -21.93
N VAL A 133 12.51 0.98 -22.49
CA VAL A 133 11.68 1.96 -21.76
C VAL A 133 10.96 1.30 -20.59
N GLU A 134 10.44 0.09 -20.78
CA GLU A 134 9.75 -0.69 -19.74
C GLU A 134 10.68 -1.09 -18.60
N GLN A 135 11.87 -1.60 -18.91
CA GLN A 135 12.87 -1.92 -17.88
C GLN A 135 13.25 -0.68 -17.06
N LEU A 136 13.40 0.47 -17.72
CA LEU A 136 13.71 1.73 -17.05
C LEU A 136 12.55 2.23 -16.17
N ARG A 137 11.28 2.02 -16.57
CA ARG A 137 10.10 2.36 -15.74
C ARG A 137 10.04 1.57 -14.44
N LEU A 138 10.32 0.27 -14.52
CA LEU A 138 10.42 -0.63 -13.36
C LEU A 138 11.54 -0.17 -12.41
N SER A 139 12.74 0.04 -12.95
CA SER A 139 13.90 0.48 -12.17
C SER A 139 13.66 1.84 -11.49
N LYS A 140 13.00 2.78 -12.18
CA LYS A 140 12.63 4.09 -11.61
C LYS A 140 11.76 3.94 -10.37
N HIS A 141 10.69 3.15 -10.44
CA HIS A 141 9.80 2.93 -9.29
C HIS A 141 10.48 2.17 -8.17
N SER A 142 11.33 1.20 -8.53
CA SER A 142 12.05 0.39 -7.57
C SER A 142 13.04 1.22 -6.74
N LEU A 143 13.76 2.14 -7.40
CA LEU A 143 14.67 3.09 -6.77
C LEU A 143 13.93 4.13 -5.93
N LEU A 144 12.78 4.62 -6.41
CA LEU A 144 11.92 5.51 -5.63
C LEU A 144 11.44 4.84 -4.34
N ASN A 145 10.96 3.59 -4.41
CA ASN A 145 10.57 2.85 -3.21
C ASN A 145 11.74 2.65 -2.25
N LYS A 146 12.97 2.42 -2.76
CA LYS A 146 14.19 2.34 -1.95
C LYS A 146 14.48 3.66 -1.24
N ILE A 147 14.41 4.79 -1.95
CA ILE A 147 14.60 6.13 -1.36
C ILE A 147 13.58 6.39 -0.25
N GLU A 148 12.31 6.12 -0.50
CA GLU A 148 11.25 6.32 0.50
C GLU A 148 11.43 5.37 1.69
N SER A 149 11.78 4.11 1.46
CA SER A 149 12.10 3.19 2.56
C SER A 149 13.32 3.66 3.36
N LEU A 150 14.33 4.28 2.74
CA LEU A 150 15.45 4.85 3.47
C LEU A 150 15.02 6.06 4.31
N LYS A 151 14.09 6.89 3.85
CA LYS A 151 13.50 7.98 4.65
C LYS A 151 12.72 7.44 5.85
N GLU A 152 11.97 6.36 5.68
CA GLU A 152 11.28 5.67 6.78
C GLU A 152 12.29 5.12 7.81
N LYS A 153 13.36 4.46 7.34
CA LYS A 153 14.47 4.00 8.19
C LYS A 153 15.19 5.14 8.90
N LEU A 154 15.39 6.27 8.22
CA LEU A 154 16.01 7.47 8.78
C LEU A 154 15.21 7.99 9.98
N ASN A 155 13.88 8.01 9.88
CA ASN A 155 13.03 8.46 10.99
C ASN A 155 13.12 7.51 12.19
N ASN A 156 13.13 6.18 11.99
CA ASN A 156 13.39 5.22 13.05
C ASN A 156 14.78 5.44 13.70
N ALA A 157 15.83 5.58 12.90
CA ALA A 157 17.18 5.81 13.40
C ALA A 157 17.31 7.13 14.19
N ARG A 158 16.58 8.17 13.79
CA ARG A 158 16.49 9.45 14.52
C ARG A 158 15.84 9.27 15.90
N VAL A 159 14.72 8.54 15.97
CA VAL A 159 14.06 8.20 17.25
C VAL A 159 14.99 7.40 18.15
N ASP A 160 15.70 6.40 17.61
CA ASP A 160 16.59 5.53 18.38
C ASP A 160 17.83 6.26 18.89
N ARG A 161 18.36 7.18 18.08
CA ARG A 161 19.41 8.11 18.53
C ARG A 161 18.89 8.99 19.65
N LEU A 162 17.75 9.66 19.48
CA LEU A 162 17.16 10.53 20.50
C LEU A 162 16.95 9.77 21.81
N PHE A 163 16.39 8.57 21.74
CA PHE A 163 16.16 7.72 22.91
C PHE A 163 17.46 7.40 23.65
N ARG A 164 18.54 7.06 22.93
CA ARG A 164 19.85 6.80 23.53
C ARG A 164 20.50 8.04 24.13
N GLU A 165 20.44 9.17 23.43
CA GLU A 165 20.99 10.45 23.89
C GLU A 165 20.28 10.95 25.16
N PHE A 166 18.95 10.85 25.19
CA PHE A 166 18.16 11.33 26.33
C PHE A 166 18.30 10.41 27.54
N ASN A 167 18.27 9.08 27.36
CA ASN A 167 18.29 8.11 28.47
C ASN A 167 19.69 7.82 29.04
N ARG A 168 20.65 8.73 28.81
CA ARG A 168 21.99 8.67 29.38
C ARG A 168 21.99 8.95 30.88
N GLN A 169 23.01 8.43 31.54
CA GLN A 169 23.28 8.63 32.96
C GLN A 169 24.50 9.53 33.12
N ASP A 170 24.44 10.47 34.05
CA ASP A 170 25.53 11.42 34.31
C ASP A 170 25.49 11.89 35.77
N GLN A 171 26.57 12.52 36.22
CA GLN A 171 26.70 13.09 37.56
C GLN A 171 26.70 14.62 37.49
N VAL A 172 25.81 15.25 38.25
CA VAL A 172 25.72 16.71 38.34
C VAL A 172 26.08 17.17 39.75
N THR A 173 27.10 18.03 39.83
CA THR A 173 27.42 18.76 41.06
C THR A 173 26.61 20.04 41.14
N VAL A 174 25.95 20.26 42.28
CA VAL A 174 25.17 21.47 42.54
C VAL A 174 25.55 22.12 43.85
N ASN A 175 25.59 23.46 43.82
CA ASN A 175 25.69 24.31 44.99
C ASN A 175 24.35 25.03 45.16
N HIS A 176 23.78 24.97 46.35
CA HIS A 176 22.52 25.64 46.67
C HIS A 176 22.58 26.23 48.07
N GLU A 177 22.08 27.46 48.20
CA GLU A 177 21.97 28.17 49.46
C GLU A 177 20.52 28.58 49.65
N ILE A 178 20.02 28.42 50.87
CA ILE A 178 18.69 28.83 51.30
C ILE A 178 18.77 29.63 52.59
N THR A 179 17.81 30.53 52.79
CA THR A 179 17.60 31.19 54.09
C THR A 179 16.64 30.34 54.93
N CYS A 180 17.01 30.09 56.18
CA CYS A 180 16.16 29.36 57.12
C CYS A 180 15.06 30.25 57.68
N ASP A 181 13.87 29.69 57.85
CA ASP A 181 12.76 30.40 58.49
C ASP A 181 13.02 30.56 60.00
N ARG A 182 12.64 31.72 60.56
CA ARG A 182 12.82 31.99 62.00
C ARG A 182 12.10 31.01 62.92
N ASN A 183 11.06 30.35 62.40
CA ASN A 183 10.21 29.42 63.15
C ASN A 183 10.48 27.95 62.83
N GLU A 184 11.46 27.62 61.96
CA GLU A 184 11.83 26.24 61.65
C GLU A 184 13.07 25.78 62.44
N THR A 185 13.15 24.46 62.71
CA THR A 185 14.35 23.88 63.33
C THR A 185 15.51 23.85 62.34
N ILE A 186 16.74 23.96 62.84
CA ILE A 186 18.00 23.82 62.08
C ILE A 186 18.00 22.54 61.22
N GLY A 187 17.60 21.40 61.77
CA GLY A 187 17.53 20.13 61.03
C GLY A 187 16.52 20.16 59.86
N LYS A 188 15.35 20.76 60.07
CA LYS A 188 14.34 20.94 59.02
C LYS A 188 14.84 21.88 57.90
N CYS A 189 15.55 22.96 58.25
CA CYS A 189 16.18 23.82 57.26
C CYS A 189 17.23 23.06 56.44
N SER A 190 18.10 22.28 57.10
CA SER A 190 19.13 21.47 56.42
C SER A 190 18.53 20.47 55.42
N GLU A 191 17.51 19.71 55.83
CA GLU A 191 16.83 18.76 54.95
C GLU A 191 16.10 19.44 53.79
N ARG A 192 15.46 20.59 54.03
CA ARG A 192 14.87 21.42 52.97
C ARG A 192 15.92 21.88 51.96
N GLY A 193 17.10 22.30 52.42
CA GLY A 193 18.22 22.71 51.57
C GLY A 193 18.72 21.57 50.68
N LYS A 194 18.95 20.38 51.27
CA LYS A 194 19.35 19.17 50.53
C LYS A 194 18.29 18.77 49.50
N PHE A 195 17.00 18.83 49.86
CA PHE A 195 15.90 18.50 48.96
C PHE A 195 15.83 19.47 47.76
N LEU A 196 15.91 20.78 48.02
CA LEU A 196 15.91 21.80 46.96
C LEU A 196 17.17 21.70 46.08
N ALA A 197 18.32 21.31 46.65
CA ALA A 197 19.53 21.04 45.88
C ALA A 197 19.33 19.85 44.91
N LYS A 198 18.69 18.75 45.34
CA LYS A 198 18.31 17.63 44.45
C LYS A 198 17.35 18.06 43.35
N GLN A 199 16.36 18.91 43.66
CA GLN A 199 15.45 19.47 42.64
C GLN A 199 16.22 20.32 41.62
N LYS A 200 17.12 21.18 42.08
CA LYS A 200 17.99 22.01 41.22
C LYS A 200 18.89 21.14 40.34
N ALA A 201 19.46 20.06 40.88
CA ALA A 201 20.25 19.08 40.12
C ALA A 201 19.40 18.41 39.03
N SER A 202 18.20 17.95 39.39
CA SER A 202 17.27 17.29 38.45
C SER A 202 16.85 18.22 37.32
N LYS A 203 16.48 19.48 37.64
CA LYS A 203 16.14 20.50 36.63
C LYS A 203 17.33 20.81 35.71
N ARG A 204 18.51 21.06 36.29
CA ARG A 204 19.73 21.36 35.53
C ARG A 204 20.10 20.21 34.60
N PHE A 205 20.01 18.96 35.08
CA PHE A 205 20.30 17.80 34.26
C PHE A 205 19.28 17.63 33.13
N LEU A 206 17.99 17.83 33.41
CA LEU A 206 16.96 17.80 32.37
C LEU A 206 17.23 18.86 31.28
N ASP A 207 17.61 20.08 31.66
CA ASP A 207 18.00 21.13 30.71
C ASP A 207 19.23 20.69 29.89
N GLN A 208 20.26 20.13 30.53
CA GLN A 208 21.45 19.59 29.86
C GLN A 208 21.14 18.41 28.92
N LEU A 209 20.16 17.57 29.25
CA LEU A 209 19.70 16.50 28.37
C LEU A 209 19.12 17.10 27.09
N TYR A 210 18.16 18.04 27.19
CA TYR A 210 17.56 18.69 26.02
C TYR A 210 18.55 19.54 25.21
N ASP A 211 19.49 20.22 25.88
CA ASP A 211 20.51 21.03 25.22
C ASP A 211 21.57 20.18 24.51
N GLY A 212 21.86 18.99 25.04
CA GLY A 212 22.86 18.06 24.50
C GLY A 212 22.36 17.11 23.42
N LEU A 213 21.08 17.20 23.01
CA LEU A 213 20.54 16.38 21.92
C LEU A 213 21.09 16.83 20.57
N THR A 214 21.37 15.88 19.69
CA THR A 214 21.77 16.17 18.30
C THR A 214 20.70 16.97 17.55
N GLU A 215 19.42 16.74 17.86
CA GLU A 215 18.27 17.46 17.30
C GLU A 215 17.60 18.40 18.32
N ALA A 216 18.41 19.06 19.16
CA ALA A 216 17.93 19.96 20.21
C ALA A 216 16.89 21.00 19.76
N PRO A 217 16.99 21.65 18.58
CA PRO A 217 15.97 22.62 18.16
C PRO A 217 14.57 22.01 18.04
N ALA A 218 14.45 20.84 17.40
CA ALA A 218 13.18 20.14 17.23
C ALA A 218 12.62 19.64 18.57
N ALA A 219 13.47 19.04 19.40
CA ALA A 219 13.08 18.55 20.72
C ALA A 219 12.62 19.68 21.66
N LYS A 220 13.31 20.83 21.65
CA LYS A 220 12.95 21.99 22.47
C LYS A 220 11.62 22.61 22.08
N GLN A 221 11.29 22.65 20.79
CA GLN A 221 10.01 23.14 20.31
C GLN A 221 8.83 22.36 20.90
N HIS A 222 9.01 21.04 21.08
CA HIS A 222 7.96 20.14 21.58
C HIS A 222 8.10 19.77 23.06
N ARG A 223 9.13 20.26 23.74
CA ARG A 223 9.41 20.02 25.17
C ARG A 223 8.20 20.27 26.09
N PRO A 224 7.37 21.32 25.92
CA PRO A 224 6.21 21.56 26.81
C PRO A 224 5.17 20.43 26.80
N TYR A 225 5.16 19.60 25.76
CA TYR A 225 4.21 18.50 25.61
C TYR A 225 4.81 17.13 25.94
N SER A 226 6.08 17.09 26.38
CA SER A 226 6.80 15.86 26.70
C SER A 226 6.65 15.52 28.18
N GLU A 227 6.38 14.24 28.47
CA GLU A 227 6.39 13.68 29.83
C GLU A 227 7.79 13.25 30.29
N ALA A 228 8.82 13.47 29.47
CA ALA A 228 10.17 13.00 29.78
C ALA A 228 10.72 13.64 31.06
N TYR A 229 11.30 12.81 31.92
CA TYR A 229 11.76 13.21 33.25
C TYR A 229 13.12 12.63 33.59
N VAL A 230 13.63 12.96 34.76
CA VAL A 230 14.92 12.48 35.28
C VAL A 230 14.68 11.60 36.50
N LEU A 231 15.36 10.44 36.53
CA LEU A 231 15.44 9.55 37.67
C LEU A 231 16.67 9.90 38.50
N LEU A 232 16.48 10.10 39.81
CA LEU A 232 17.59 10.23 40.76
C LEU A 232 18.03 8.85 41.20
N LEU A 233 19.29 8.49 40.87
CA LEU A 233 19.86 7.19 41.20
C LEU A 233 20.60 7.25 42.55
N ARG A 234 21.44 8.27 42.73
CA ARG A 234 22.25 8.45 43.92
C ARG A 234 22.48 9.93 44.22
N SER A 235 22.66 10.27 45.49
CA SER A 235 23.03 11.62 45.91
C SER A 235 23.96 11.59 47.11
N ASP A 236 25.11 12.25 47.03
CA ASP A 236 26.11 12.34 48.09
C ASP A 236 26.38 13.82 48.41
N VAL A 237 26.19 14.21 49.67
CA VAL A 237 26.54 15.55 50.15
C VAL A 237 28.05 15.61 50.35
N THR A 238 28.72 16.53 49.67
CA THR A 238 30.18 16.68 49.77
C THR A 238 30.56 17.73 50.79
N GLN A 239 29.75 18.78 50.92
CA GLN A 239 29.94 19.85 51.90
C GLN A 239 28.60 20.47 52.24
N ASP A 240 28.33 20.71 53.51
CA ASP A 240 27.20 21.51 53.96
C ASP A 240 27.53 22.27 55.25
N GLY A 241 26.79 23.35 55.49
CA GLY A 241 27.01 24.15 56.68
C GLY A 241 26.12 25.37 56.77
N PHE A 242 26.00 25.88 57.98
CA PHE A 242 25.32 27.15 58.25
C PHE A 242 26.33 28.29 58.09
N SER A 243 25.94 29.30 57.34
CA SER A 243 26.66 30.57 57.21
C SER A 243 25.82 31.70 57.83
N GLY A 244 26.44 32.86 58.05
CA GLY A 244 25.88 33.97 58.85
C GLY A 244 24.41 34.32 58.60
N ALA A 245 23.77 34.95 59.59
CA ALA A 245 22.37 35.41 59.56
C ALA A 245 21.28 34.35 59.30
N GLY A 246 21.60 33.05 59.38
CA GLY A 246 20.61 31.97 59.28
C GLY A 246 20.47 31.35 57.90
N ASN A 247 21.53 31.39 57.07
CA ASN A 247 21.56 30.69 55.79
C ASN A 247 22.14 29.28 55.94
N TYR A 248 21.68 28.35 55.12
CA TYR A 248 22.23 27.01 54.97
C TYR A 248 22.67 26.80 53.53
N ALA A 249 23.93 26.41 53.36
CA ALA A 249 24.51 26.08 52.07
C ALA A 249 24.82 24.59 51.99
N VAL A 250 24.55 23.99 50.83
CA VAL A 250 24.87 22.60 50.53
C VAL A 250 25.48 22.48 49.15
N GLN A 251 26.55 21.71 49.08
CA GLN A 251 27.16 21.19 47.87
C GLN A 251 27.00 19.67 47.84
N MET A 252 26.50 19.16 46.73
CA MET A 252 26.28 17.73 46.57
C MET A 252 26.51 17.26 45.14
N ASN A 253 26.92 16.00 45.03
CA ASN A 253 26.98 15.25 43.79
C ASN A 253 25.72 14.41 43.65
N VAL A 254 25.04 14.52 42.51
CA VAL A 254 23.81 13.76 42.24
C VAL A 254 23.99 12.98 40.95
N GLU A 255 23.83 11.66 41.03
CA GLU A 255 23.81 10.77 39.88
C GLU A 255 22.37 10.64 39.37
N LEU A 256 22.18 10.99 38.11
CA LEU A 256 20.88 11.17 37.48
C LEU A 256 20.84 10.41 36.16
N LYS A 257 19.66 9.92 35.78
CA LYS A 257 19.43 9.27 34.48
C LYS A 257 18.20 9.84 33.81
N GLY A 258 18.29 10.15 32.52
CA GLY A 258 17.11 10.55 31.76
C GLY A 258 16.13 9.39 31.57
N ASN A 259 14.84 9.70 31.54
CA ASN A 259 13.79 8.75 31.23
C ASN A 259 12.81 9.37 30.22
N LEU A 260 12.94 8.94 28.97
CA LEU A 260 12.09 9.23 27.83
C LEU A 260 11.56 7.89 27.31
N LYS A 261 10.23 7.74 27.25
CA LYS A 261 9.64 6.56 26.59
C LYS A 261 9.84 6.68 25.08
N ARG A 262 10.02 5.55 24.38
CA ARG A 262 10.19 5.57 22.91
C ARG A 262 9.02 6.29 22.22
N THR A 263 7.78 6.06 22.68
CA THR A 263 6.54 6.72 22.23
C THR A 263 6.56 8.25 22.33
N GLU A 264 7.27 8.81 23.32
CA GLU A 264 7.44 10.26 23.51
C GLU A 264 8.53 10.84 22.59
N GLY A 265 9.47 10.00 22.13
CA GLY A 265 10.52 10.39 21.19
C GLY A 265 9.97 10.93 19.86
N CYS A 266 8.89 10.36 19.35
CA CYS A 266 8.24 10.84 18.12
C CYS A 266 7.64 12.23 18.32
N GLN A 267 7.01 12.45 19.46
CA GLN A 267 6.41 13.75 19.78
C GLN A 267 7.48 14.85 19.87
N LEU A 268 8.64 14.54 20.46
CA LEU A 268 9.78 15.45 20.51
C LEU A 268 10.34 15.79 19.12
N LEU A 269 10.29 14.85 18.17
CA LEU A 269 10.77 15.06 16.80
C LEU A 269 9.68 15.54 15.82
N GLY A 270 8.43 15.70 16.27
CA GLY A 270 7.30 16.00 15.39
C GLY A 270 6.99 14.89 14.39
N LEU A 271 7.29 13.63 14.73
CA LEU A 271 7.08 12.46 13.88
C LEU A 271 5.77 11.74 14.23
N ASP A 272 5.24 10.98 13.27
CA ASP A 272 4.09 10.11 13.49
C ASP A 272 4.39 9.03 14.54
N LYS A 273 3.40 8.68 15.37
CA LYS A 273 3.56 7.68 16.45
C LYS A 273 4.04 6.32 15.95
N ARG A 274 3.81 5.97 14.67
CA ARG A 274 4.23 4.71 14.05
C ARG A 274 5.74 4.41 14.16
N TYR A 275 6.59 5.44 14.21
CA TYR A 275 8.05 5.27 14.35
C TYR A 275 8.49 4.98 15.80
N CYS A 276 7.57 5.03 16.75
CA CYS A 276 7.86 4.93 18.17
C CYS A 276 7.09 3.82 18.89
N VAL A 277 6.24 3.10 18.16
CA VAL A 277 5.73 1.81 18.61
C VAL A 277 6.90 0.85 18.52
N ALA A 278 7.29 0.25 19.65
CA ALA A 278 8.37 -0.72 19.66
C ALA A 278 8.07 -1.85 18.66
N GLU A 279 9.06 -2.22 17.85
CA GLU A 279 9.04 -3.50 17.14
C GLU A 279 8.60 -4.57 18.14
N ARG A 280 7.49 -5.24 17.81
CA ARG A 280 6.96 -6.33 18.62
C ARG A 280 8.09 -7.32 18.84
N ALA A 281 8.52 -7.44 20.09
CA ALA A 281 9.32 -8.55 20.54
C ALA A 281 8.58 -9.83 20.14
N GLN A 282 9.22 -10.59 19.27
CA GLN A 282 8.83 -11.93 18.89
C GLN A 282 8.98 -12.81 20.13
N GLN A 283 7.92 -12.96 20.93
CA GLN A 283 7.79 -13.98 21.98
C GLN A 283 6.31 -14.16 22.38
N ASP A 284 5.79 -15.34 22.04
CA ASP A 284 4.69 -16.10 22.65
C ASP A 284 3.34 -15.41 22.90
N MET A 285 2.39 -15.63 21.99
CA MET A 285 0.96 -15.56 22.33
C MET A 285 0.55 -16.82 23.11
N ALA A 286 0.93 -16.86 24.39
CA ALA A 286 0.32 -17.75 25.36
C ALA A 286 -0.96 -17.10 25.92
N LYS A 287 -2.06 -17.85 25.77
CA LYS A 287 -3.36 -17.79 26.47
C LYS A 287 -3.46 -16.77 27.61
N VAL A 288 -4.43 -15.86 27.52
CA VAL A 288 -4.95 -15.15 28.70
C VAL A 288 -6.38 -15.59 28.96
N VAL A 289 -6.50 -16.26 30.09
CA VAL A 289 -7.71 -16.68 30.79
C VAL A 289 -8.39 -15.45 31.40
N THR A 290 -9.72 -15.46 31.33
CA THR A 290 -10.70 -14.61 32.05
C THR A 290 -10.41 -14.45 33.56
N VAL A 291 -10.79 -13.34 34.22
CA VAL A 291 -11.95 -13.10 35.15
C VAL A 291 -11.87 -11.62 35.71
N PRO A 292 -12.75 -11.06 36.58
CA PRO A 292 -13.84 -10.13 36.24
C PRO A 292 -13.85 -8.72 36.91
N LYS A 293 -14.76 -7.88 36.38
CA LYS A 293 -15.60 -6.78 36.95
C LYS A 293 -15.04 -5.76 37.96
N ALA A 294 -15.31 -4.49 37.66
CA ALA A 294 -15.87 -3.53 38.63
C ALA A 294 -16.88 -2.59 37.95
N SER A 295 -17.90 -2.23 38.72
CA SER A 295 -19.15 -1.52 38.42
C SER A 295 -19.06 -0.01 38.65
N ASP A 296 -19.82 0.76 37.86
CA ASP A 296 -20.74 1.85 38.28
C ASP A 296 -21.36 2.42 36.98
N GLY A 297 -22.62 2.80 36.81
CA GLY A 297 -23.78 2.92 37.68
C GLY A 297 -24.83 3.73 36.88
N SER A 298 -25.99 3.14 36.58
CA SER A 298 -27.20 3.85 36.18
C SER A 298 -28.43 3.07 36.64
N ALA A 299 -29.47 3.81 37.00
CA ALA A 299 -30.61 3.39 37.82
C ALA A 299 -31.38 2.16 37.27
N PRO A 300 -31.99 1.35 38.15
CA PRO A 300 -32.57 0.07 37.78
C PRO A 300 -33.87 0.27 36.98
N ILE A 301 -33.85 -0.14 35.72
CA ILE A 301 -35.03 -0.69 35.08
C ILE A 301 -35.10 -2.14 35.60
N ASP A 302 -36.27 -2.59 36.05
CA ASP A 302 -36.45 -3.92 36.60
C ASP A 302 -36.18 -5.00 35.52
N GLU A 303 -34.93 -5.45 35.43
CA GLU A 303 -34.41 -6.46 34.49
C GLU A 303 -34.99 -7.87 34.73
N SER A 304 -35.81 -8.07 35.77
CA SER A 304 -36.31 -9.41 36.12
C SER A 304 -37.48 -9.90 35.27
N VAL A 305 -38.10 -9.00 34.49
CA VAL A 305 -39.26 -9.34 33.64
C VAL A 305 -38.83 -9.45 32.18
N MET A 306 -38.79 -10.68 31.67
CA MET A 306 -38.50 -11.00 30.28
C MET A 306 -39.83 -11.16 29.52
N TYR A 307 -39.93 -10.54 28.34
CA TYR A 307 -41.08 -10.68 27.45
C TYR A 307 -40.70 -11.46 26.19
N GLU A 308 -41.62 -12.31 25.71
CA GLU A 308 -41.39 -13.07 24.48
C GLU A 308 -41.60 -12.14 23.28
N LEU A 309 -40.59 -12.00 22.43
CA LEU A 309 -40.71 -11.39 21.11
C LEU A 309 -40.76 -12.50 20.05
N THR A 310 -41.87 -12.58 19.33
CA THR A 310 -41.99 -13.43 18.14
C THR A 310 -41.88 -12.57 16.88
N VAL A 311 -40.91 -12.84 16.02
CA VAL A 311 -40.75 -12.15 14.72
C VAL A 311 -41.13 -13.11 13.60
N ARG A 312 -42.03 -12.67 12.71
CA ARG A 312 -42.47 -13.44 11.54
C ARG A 312 -42.40 -12.57 10.30
N SER A 313 -41.73 -13.05 9.27
CA SER A 313 -41.71 -12.40 7.97
C SER A 313 -42.65 -13.09 6.99
N ASN A 314 -43.10 -12.35 5.98
CA ASN A 314 -43.79 -12.90 4.80
C ASN A 314 -42.85 -13.64 3.84
N VAL A 315 -41.54 -13.72 4.13
CA VAL A 315 -40.52 -14.38 3.31
C VAL A 315 -39.62 -15.28 4.17
N TYR A 316 -39.31 -16.49 3.70
CA TYR A 316 -38.42 -17.46 4.37
C TYR A 316 -36.94 -17.09 4.21
N ASP A 317 -36.01 -17.63 5.00
CA ASP A 317 -34.55 -17.36 4.91
C ASP A 317 -34.18 -15.86 4.93
N ASP A 318 -34.80 -15.11 5.82
CA ASP A 318 -34.36 -13.77 6.22
C ASP A 318 -33.42 -13.85 7.44
N GLU A 319 -32.81 -12.74 7.85
CA GLU A 319 -31.94 -12.67 9.03
C GLU A 319 -32.44 -11.57 9.96
N VAL A 320 -32.65 -11.91 11.23
CA VAL A 320 -33.17 -10.99 12.26
C VAL A 320 -32.02 -10.53 13.16
N TYR A 321 -31.89 -9.21 13.28
CA TYR A 321 -30.97 -8.54 14.18
C TYR A 321 -31.73 -7.79 15.26
N ILE A 322 -31.23 -7.87 16.49
CA ILE A 322 -31.78 -7.13 17.63
C ILE A 322 -30.62 -6.48 18.37
N ASP A 323 -30.67 -5.15 18.48
CA ASP A 323 -29.59 -4.32 19.02
C ASP A 323 -28.23 -4.60 18.34
N GLY A 324 -28.27 -4.92 17.05
CA GLY A 324 -27.09 -5.24 16.23
C GLY A 324 -26.58 -6.69 16.34
N VAL A 325 -27.20 -7.55 17.14
CA VAL A 325 -26.83 -8.97 17.27
C VAL A 325 -27.78 -9.84 16.43
N SER A 326 -27.23 -10.76 15.65
CA SER A 326 -28.02 -11.70 14.81
C SER A 326 -28.60 -12.84 15.66
N TYR A 327 -29.86 -13.16 15.41
CA TYR A 327 -30.61 -14.22 16.09
C TYR A 327 -31.10 -15.31 15.12
N GLY A 328 -30.70 -15.26 13.85
CA GLY A 328 -31.10 -16.20 12.81
C GLY A 328 -32.37 -15.78 12.06
N SER A 329 -32.98 -16.72 11.36
CA SER A 329 -34.10 -16.46 10.45
C SER A 329 -35.48 -16.53 11.09
N THR A 330 -36.47 -15.89 10.47
CA THR A 330 -37.87 -16.04 10.89
C THR A 330 -38.42 -17.41 10.47
N ARG A 331 -39.32 -18.05 11.23
CA ARG A 331 -39.98 -17.58 12.47
C ARG A 331 -39.04 -17.69 13.67
N LEU A 332 -38.81 -16.55 14.32
CA LEU A 332 -37.97 -16.44 15.50
C LEU A 332 -38.83 -16.20 16.74
N GLN A 333 -38.52 -16.88 17.85
CA GLN A 333 -39.11 -16.66 19.17
C GLN A 333 -38.00 -16.57 20.21
N ILE A 334 -37.93 -15.45 20.91
CA ILE A 334 -36.85 -15.15 21.85
C ILE A 334 -37.40 -14.38 23.06
N MET A 335 -36.69 -14.49 24.19
CA MET A 335 -37.01 -13.74 25.40
C MET A 335 -36.07 -12.55 25.49
N LEU A 336 -36.62 -11.35 25.62
CA LEU A 336 -35.86 -10.10 25.76
C LEU A 336 -36.30 -9.34 27.01
N PRO A 337 -35.41 -8.56 27.64
CA PRO A 337 -35.75 -7.75 28.79
C PRO A 337 -36.80 -6.69 28.44
N ALA A 338 -37.54 -6.22 29.44
CA ALA A 338 -38.44 -5.09 29.27
C ALA A 338 -37.66 -3.82 28.90
N GLY A 339 -37.99 -3.16 27.79
CA GLY A 339 -37.30 -1.95 27.35
C GLY A 339 -37.26 -1.71 25.84
N PRO A 340 -36.56 -0.66 25.39
CA PRO A 340 -36.33 -0.38 23.98
C PRO A 340 -35.38 -1.40 23.36
N HIS A 341 -35.74 -1.90 22.18
CA HIS A 341 -34.88 -2.72 21.34
C HIS A 341 -34.98 -2.27 19.89
N ASP A 342 -33.87 -2.28 19.17
CA ASP A 342 -33.82 -2.03 17.74
C ASP A 342 -33.96 -3.35 16.98
N LEU A 343 -35.12 -3.57 16.38
CA LEU A 343 -35.39 -4.72 15.53
C LEU A 343 -35.05 -4.39 14.08
N GLU A 344 -34.22 -5.21 13.46
CA GLU A 344 -33.87 -5.15 12.06
C GLU A 344 -34.07 -6.53 11.42
N VAL A 345 -34.76 -6.58 10.27
CA VAL A 345 -34.93 -7.82 9.49
C VAL A 345 -34.41 -7.58 8.08
N VAL A 346 -33.45 -8.40 7.68
CA VAL A 346 -32.72 -8.26 6.42
C VAL A 346 -32.97 -9.48 5.54
N LYS A 347 -33.26 -9.24 4.26
CA LYS A 347 -33.29 -10.30 3.25
C LYS A 347 -32.79 -9.77 1.90
N ARG A 348 -31.93 -10.53 1.24
CA ARG A 348 -31.38 -10.18 -0.07
C ARG A 348 -32.50 -9.99 -1.12
N GLY A 349 -32.48 -8.85 -1.81
CA GLY A 349 -33.50 -8.47 -2.81
C GLY A 349 -34.77 -7.82 -2.23
N TYR A 350 -34.79 -7.55 -0.92
CA TYR A 350 -35.89 -6.88 -0.22
C TYR A 350 -35.35 -5.66 0.54
N GLU A 351 -36.21 -4.66 0.76
CA GLU A 351 -35.89 -3.52 1.61
C GLU A 351 -35.69 -3.99 3.05
N THR A 352 -34.64 -3.51 3.70
CA THR A 352 -34.40 -3.80 5.12
C THR A 352 -35.50 -3.19 5.97
N PHE A 353 -36.16 -4.02 6.77
CA PHE A 353 -37.15 -3.58 7.74
C PHE A 353 -36.45 -3.17 9.03
N ARG A 354 -36.68 -1.95 9.51
CA ARG A 354 -36.17 -1.47 10.81
C ARG A 354 -37.30 -0.89 11.63
N GLN A 355 -37.36 -1.26 12.89
CA GLN A 355 -38.32 -0.71 13.84
C GLN A 355 -37.72 -0.69 15.25
N ASN A 356 -37.76 0.46 15.91
CA ASN A 356 -37.55 0.52 17.35
C ASN A 356 -38.82 0.02 18.05
N ILE A 357 -38.69 -1.01 18.86
CA ILE A 357 -39.77 -1.62 19.63
C ILE A 357 -39.57 -1.36 21.12
N GLN A 358 -40.65 -1.17 21.85
CA GLN A 358 -40.65 -1.00 23.31
C GLN A 358 -41.36 -2.19 23.93
N LEU A 359 -40.61 -3.14 24.47
CA LEU A 359 -41.15 -4.37 25.06
C LEU A 359 -41.66 -4.11 26.46
N LYS A 360 -42.99 -4.09 26.61
CA LYS A 360 -43.70 -4.01 27.91
C LYS A 360 -44.58 -5.23 28.19
N GLU A 361 -44.75 -6.09 27.19
CA GLU A 361 -45.48 -7.36 27.22
C GLU A 361 -44.99 -8.26 26.08
N SER A 362 -45.32 -9.56 26.10
CA SER A 362 -44.98 -10.48 25.01
C SER A 362 -45.64 -10.02 23.71
N THR A 363 -44.82 -9.79 22.67
CA THR A 363 -45.22 -9.09 21.45
C THR A 363 -44.90 -9.94 20.22
N THR A 364 -45.79 -9.95 19.23
CA THR A 364 -45.51 -10.54 17.91
C THR A 364 -45.42 -9.46 16.85
N ILE A 365 -44.27 -9.35 16.19
CA ILE A 365 -44.06 -8.46 15.05
C ILE A 365 -44.17 -9.27 13.77
N LYS A 366 -45.08 -8.86 12.89
CA LYS A 366 -45.20 -9.37 11.53
C LYS A 366 -44.52 -8.37 10.59
N VAL A 367 -43.46 -8.82 9.94
CA VAL A 367 -42.69 -8.03 8.98
C VAL A 367 -43.18 -8.35 7.58
N GLU A 368 -43.68 -7.32 6.89
CA GLU A 368 -43.96 -7.41 5.46
C GLU A 368 -42.78 -6.84 4.67
N MET A 369 -41.90 -7.73 4.23
CA MET A 369 -40.76 -7.37 3.38
C MET A 369 -41.26 -7.03 1.98
N LYS A 370 -40.86 -5.85 1.48
CA LYS A 370 -41.11 -5.40 0.11
C LYS A 370 -39.88 -5.70 -0.75
N ARG A 371 -40.09 -6.21 -1.98
CA ARG A 371 -39.00 -6.39 -2.95
C ARG A 371 -38.43 -5.03 -3.31
N ALA A 372 -37.11 -4.89 -3.22
CA ALA A 372 -36.44 -3.64 -3.55
C ALA A 372 -36.63 -3.34 -5.05
N GLN A 373 -37.25 -2.21 -5.38
CA GLN A 373 -37.26 -1.68 -6.74
C GLN A 373 -35.99 -0.83 -6.92
N PHE A 374 -35.22 -1.12 -7.98
CA PHE A 374 -33.90 -0.55 -8.27
C PHE A 374 -33.78 0.95 -7.96
N ALA A 375 -33.16 1.25 -6.82
CA ALA A 375 -32.61 2.55 -6.49
C ALA A 375 -31.23 2.28 -5.88
N PHE A 376 -30.19 2.47 -6.68
CA PHE A 376 -28.78 2.23 -6.32
C PHE A 376 -28.38 3.05 -5.08
N ASN A 377 -28.45 2.45 -3.90
CA ASN A 377 -27.94 3.07 -2.69
C ASN A 377 -26.41 2.90 -2.66
N LYS A 378 -25.69 3.96 -2.30
CA LYS A 378 -24.23 3.98 -2.19
C LYS A 378 -23.72 2.78 -1.37
N GLY A 379 -22.86 1.94 -1.96
CA GLY A 379 -22.27 0.77 -1.29
C GLY A 379 -23.16 -0.48 -1.26
N GLU A 380 -24.20 -0.56 -2.10
CA GLU A 380 -24.99 -1.77 -2.30
C GLU A 380 -24.10 -2.95 -2.73
N LYS A 381 -24.28 -4.11 -2.08
CA LYS A 381 -23.52 -5.32 -2.38
C LYS A 381 -24.21 -6.14 -3.48
N VAL A 382 -23.45 -6.55 -4.48
CA VAL A 382 -23.87 -7.41 -5.58
C VAL A 382 -22.96 -8.64 -5.63
N GLN A 383 -23.51 -9.80 -5.93
CA GLN A 383 -22.74 -11.02 -6.09
C GLN A 383 -23.45 -11.94 -7.08
N ASP A 384 -22.84 -12.20 -8.22
CA ASP A 384 -23.42 -13.12 -9.19
C ASP A 384 -23.25 -14.58 -8.71
N ILE A 385 -24.11 -15.45 -9.21
CA ILE A 385 -24.01 -16.89 -8.99
C ILE A 385 -23.40 -17.50 -10.25
N LEU A 386 -22.33 -18.25 -10.08
CA LEU A 386 -21.63 -18.99 -11.12
C LEU A 386 -22.29 -20.36 -11.32
N ASN A 387 -21.85 -21.07 -12.35
CA ASN A 387 -22.27 -22.45 -12.58
C ASN A 387 -22.14 -23.32 -11.32
N GLY A 388 -23.17 -24.14 -11.04
CA GLY A 388 -23.20 -25.01 -9.86
C GLY A 388 -23.61 -24.31 -8.56
N ASP A 389 -24.34 -23.19 -8.65
CA ASP A 389 -24.83 -22.40 -7.50
C ASP A 389 -23.72 -21.85 -6.59
N ILE A 390 -22.52 -21.65 -7.16
CA ILE A 390 -21.36 -21.15 -6.44
C ILE A 390 -21.38 -19.62 -6.46
N PRO A 391 -21.21 -18.94 -5.32
CA PRO A 391 -21.12 -17.48 -5.30
C PRO A 391 -19.83 -17.00 -5.98
N GLY A 392 -19.96 -16.05 -6.91
CA GLY A 392 -18.82 -15.32 -7.50
C GLY A 392 -18.25 -14.27 -6.54
N PRO A 393 -17.33 -13.41 -7.01
CA PRO A 393 -16.73 -12.36 -6.19
C PRO A 393 -17.78 -11.39 -5.63
N GLN A 394 -17.60 -10.96 -4.38
CA GLN A 394 -18.44 -9.91 -3.79
C GLN A 394 -18.10 -8.55 -4.43
N LEU A 395 -19.13 -7.83 -4.86
CA LEU A 395 -19.02 -6.54 -5.51
C LEU A 395 -19.75 -5.46 -4.70
N VAL A 396 -19.28 -4.23 -4.83
CA VAL A 396 -19.96 -3.03 -4.35
C VAL A 396 -20.31 -2.13 -5.52
N VAL A 397 -21.52 -1.55 -5.50
CA VAL A 397 -21.97 -0.61 -6.53
C VAL A 397 -21.35 0.76 -6.29
N VAL A 398 -20.64 1.25 -7.30
CA VAL A 398 -20.08 2.59 -7.36
C VAL A 398 -20.98 3.45 -8.26
N PRO A 399 -21.52 4.58 -7.75
CA PRO A 399 -22.44 5.42 -8.53
C PRO A 399 -21.73 6.15 -9.67
N ALA A 400 -22.50 6.58 -10.69
CA ALA A 400 -22.00 7.54 -11.66
C ALA A 400 -21.67 8.87 -10.98
N GLY A 401 -20.70 9.62 -11.52
CA GLY A 401 -20.33 10.90 -10.95
C GLY A 401 -19.07 11.51 -11.55
N THR A 402 -18.67 12.65 -10.99
CA THR A 402 -17.49 13.41 -11.41
C THR A 402 -16.54 13.55 -10.23
N PHE A 403 -15.24 13.47 -10.48
CA PHE A 403 -14.21 13.67 -9.47
C PHE A 403 -12.93 14.25 -10.06
N ARG A 404 -12.05 14.74 -9.18
CA ARG A 404 -10.69 15.15 -9.51
C ARG A 404 -9.74 13.95 -9.39
N MET A 405 -9.09 13.60 -10.48
CA MET A 405 -8.11 12.51 -10.58
C MET A 405 -6.69 13.08 -10.49
N GLY A 406 -5.79 12.38 -9.79
CA GLY A 406 -4.38 12.75 -9.62
C GLY A 406 -4.01 13.31 -8.23
N ASP A 407 -2.83 13.88 -8.10
CA ASP A 407 -2.28 14.42 -6.85
C ASP A 407 -2.93 15.75 -6.44
N ILE A 408 -4.05 15.68 -5.71
CA ILE A 408 -4.84 16.86 -5.30
C ILE A 408 -4.13 17.72 -4.24
N ASN A 409 -3.44 17.09 -3.29
CA ASN A 409 -2.84 17.79 -2.14
C ASN A 409 -1.39 18.23 -2.39
N GLY A 410 -0.84 17.93 -3.57
CA GLY A 410 0.49 18.34 -3.96
C GLY A 410 1.61 17.51 -3.31
N SER A 411 1.29 16.36 -2.72
CA SER A 411 2.22 15.51 -1.99
C SER A 411 2.81 14.40 -2.86
N GLY A 412 2.33 14.23 -4.09
CA GLY A 412 2.57 13.07 -4.94
C GLY A 412 3.75 13.12 -5.88
N LEU A 413 3.82 12.11 -6.75
CA LEU A 413 4.82 11.99 -7.79
C LEU A 413 4.45 12.86 -9.00
N GLU A 414 5.44 13.19 -9.82
CA GLU A 414 5.24 14.05 -10.99
C GLU A 414 4.27 13.43 -12.00
N ASN A 415 4.30 12.10 -12.18
CA ASN A 415 3.40 11.37 -13.07
C ASN A 415 1.95 11.25 -12.53
N GLU A 416 1.66 11.80 -11.35
CA GLU A 416 0.31 11.91 -10.78
C GLU A 416 -0.33 13.29 -11.10
N ARG A 417 0.36 14.12 -11.89
CA ARG A 417 -0.06 15.47 -12.29
C ARG A 417 -0.15 15.57 -13.83
N PRO A 418 -0.94 16.51 -14.38
CA PRO A 418 -1.82 17.45 -13.68
C PRO A 418 -3.06 16.78 -13.08
N VAL A 419 -3.69 17.47 -12.13
CA VAL A 419 -5.01 17.04 -11.62
C VAL A 419 -6.06 17.32 -12.68
N GLU A 420 -6.82 16.32 -13.06
CA GLU A 420 -7.85 16.42 -14.10
C GLU A 420 -9.23 16.03 -13.57
N THR A 421 -10.27 16.74 -14.00
CA THR A 421 -11.66 16.35 -13.72
C THR A 421 -12.08 15.23 -14.67
N LYS A 422 -12.49 14.09 -14.12
CA LYS A 422 -13.02 12.94 -14.87
C LYS A 422 -14.49 12.70 -14.52
N THR A 423 -15.29 12.29 -15.50
CA THR A 423 -16.70 11.96 -15.34
C THR A 423 -16.97 10.51 -15.74
N LEU A 424 -17.60 9.77 -14.84
CA LEU A 424 -18.14 8.43 -15.08
C LEU A 424 -19.64 8.53 -15.30
N ASN A 425 -20.08 8.19 -16.51
CA ASN A 425 -21.48 8.36 -16.93
C ASN A 425 -22.42 7.27 -16.42
N ASN A 426 -21.88 6.11 -16.04
CA ASN A 426 -22.65 4.95 -15.60
C ASN A 426 -22.14 4.47 -14.25
N SER A 427 -23.05 3.94 -13.43
CA SER A 427 -22.66 3.12 -12.28
C SER A 427 -22.10 1.78 -12.74
N PHE A 428 -21.28 1.18 -11.90
CA PHE A 428 -20.69 -0.14 -12.13
C PHE A 428 -20.50 -0.88 -10.81
N GLY A 429 -20.44 -2.21 -10.86
CA GLY A 429 -20.02 -3.02 -9.73
C GLY A 429 -18.49 -3.18 -9.74
N ILE A 430 -17.85 -3.12 -8.60
CA ILE A 430 -16.41 -3.40 -8.46
C ILE A 430 -16.17 -4.33 -7.28
N GLY A 431 -15.16 -5.21 -7.37
CA GLY A 431 -14.77 -6.11 -6.29
C GLY A 431 -14.65 -5.37 -4.95
N GLU A 432 -15.38 -5.85 -3.94
CA GLU A 432 -15.33 -5.34 -2.56
C GLU A 432 -13.90 -5.41 -2.02
N PHE A 433 -13.18 -6.47 -2.38
CA PHE A 433 -11.76 -6.70 -2.12
C PHE A 433 -11.06 -7.24 -3.38
N GLU A 434 -9.74 -7.42 -3.33
CA GLU A 434 -8.96 -8.06 -4.40
C GLU A 434 -9.43 -9.50 -4.65
N VAL A 435 -9.30 -9.99 -5.87
CA VAL A 435 -9.62 -11.40 -6.19
C VAL A 435 -8.79 -12.31 -5.29
N THR A 436 -9.45 -13.24 -4.61
CA THR A 436 -8.77 -14.10 -3.65
C THR A 436 -8.09 -15.29 -4.32
N VAL A 437 -7.17 -15.93 -3.61
CA VAL A 437 -6.56 -17.21 -4.03
C VAL A 437 -7.63 -18.28 -4.23
N ALA A 438 -8.68 -18.30 -3.40
CA ALA A 438 -9.80 -19.23 -3.56
C ALA A 438 -10.56 -19.00 -4.87
N ASP A 439 -10.88 -17.74 -5.19
CA ASP A 439 -11.59 -17.39 -6.42
C ASP A 439 -10.77 -17.74 -7.66
N PHE A 440 -9.47 -17.40 -7.65
CA PHE A 440 -8.57 -17.71 -8.76
C PHE A 440 -8.30 -19.21 -8.91
N ARG A 441 -8.28 -19.96 -7.81
CA ARG A 441 -8.13 -21.42 -7.85
C ARG A 441 -9.28 -22.08 -8.60
N ARG A 442 -10.52 -21.63 -8.40
CA ARG A 442 -11.69 -22.15 -9.11
C ARG A 442 -11.55 -21.98 -10.62
N PHE A 443 -11.17 -20.77 -11.04
CA PHE A 443 -10.86 -20.50 -12.45
C PHE A 443 -9.84 -21.50 -12.99
N VAL A 444 -8.73 -21.72 -12.29
CA VAL A 444 -7.69 -22.67 -12.72
C VAL A 444 -8.19 -24.11 -12.75
N GLU A 445 -8.98 -24.54 -11.77
CA GLU A 445 -9.54 -25.89 -11.70
C GLU A 445 -10.56 -26.17 -12.82
N GLU A 446 -11.42 -25.21 -13.16
CA GLU A 446 -12.44 -25.37 -14.21
C GLU A 446 -11.85 -25.29 -15.62
N THR A 447 -10.82 -24.46 -15.83
CA THR A 447 -10.28 -24.18 -17.16
C THR A 447 -8.95 -24.88 -17.45
N SER A 448 -8.33 -25.49 -16.43
CA SER A 448 -6.95 -25.98 -16.49
C SER A 448 -5.95 -24.89 -16.91
N TYR A 449 -6.22 -23.62 -16.56
CA TYR A 449 -5.38 -22.50 -16.92
C TYR A 449 -3.98 -22.58 -16.30
N VAL A 450 -2.97 -22.23 -17.09
CA VAL A 450 -1.57 -22.14 -16.64
C VAL A 450 -1.14 -20.69 -16.77
N THR A 451 -0.69 -20.07 -15.67
CA THR A 451 -0.36 -18.64 -15.66
C THR A 451 0.96 -18.34 -16.38
N ASP A 452 1.19 -17.07 -16.71
CA ASP A 452 2.48 -16.63 -17.26
C ASP A 452 3.65 -16.92 -16.31
N ALA A 453 3.42 -16.91 -14.99
CA ALA A 453 4.44 -17.30 -14.01
C ALA A 453 4.81 -18.78 -14.11
N GLU A 454 3.82 -19.65 -14.34
CA GLU A 454 4.04 -21.09 -14.49
C GLU A 454 4.65 -21.47 -15.85
N LYS A 455 4.47 -20.64 -16.89
CA LYS A 455 4.99 -20.88 -18.26
C LYS A 455 6.44 -20.42 -18.49
N ASP A 456 6.88 -19.42 -17.75
CA ASP A 456 8.13 -18.69 -18.03
C ASP A 456 9.02 -18.64 -16.75
N ARG A 457 9.85 -17.62 -16.56
CA ARG A 457 10.83 -17.48 -15.47
C ARG A 457 10.25 -17.27 -14.04
N GLY A 458 9.03 -17.72 -13.77
CA GLY A 458 8.39 -17.61 -12.46
C GLY A 458 7.86 -16.21 -12.16
N CYS A 459 8.02 -15.77 -10.92
CA CYS A 459 7.46 -14.51 -10.40
C CYS A 459 8.55 -13.67 -9.72
N ALA A 460 8.43 -12.34 -9.86
CA ALA A 460 9.35 -11.41 -9.22
C ALA A 460 8.98 -11.19 -7.75
N PHE A 461 9.99 -10.95 -6.90
CA PHE A 461 9.82 -10.40 -5.56
C PHE A 461 10.71 -9.16 -5.41
N TYR A 462 10.42 -8.31 -4.43
CA TYR A 462 11.18 -7.09 -4.19
C TYR A 462 12.33 -7.34 -3.24
N GLU A 463 13.56 -7.08 -3.67
CA GLU A 463 14.77 -7.22 -2.85
C GLU A 463 15.73 -6.06 -3.09
N GLN A 464 16.20 -5.43 -1.99
CA GLN A 464 17.20 -4.36 -2.01
C GLN A 464 16.95 -3.20 -3.00
N GLY A 465 15.70 -2.96 -3.37
CA GLY A 465 15.38 -1.92 -4.34
C GLY A 465 15.39 -2.35 -5.79
N ALA A 466 15.28 -3.66 -6.08
CA ALA A 466 15.07 -4.19 -7.42
C ALA A 466 14.07 -5.37 -7.41
N PRO A 467 13.32 -5.58 -8.50
CA PRO A 467 12.60 -6.83 -8.71
C PRO A 467 13.59 -7.95 -9.05
N VAL A 468 13.55 -9.05 -8.31
CA VAL A 468 14.37 -10.23 -8.53
C VAL A 468 13.47 -11.40 -8.92
N TRP A 469 13.77 -12.08 -10.02
CA TRP A 469 12.97 -13.20 -10.54
C TRP A 469 13.31 -14.51 -9.85
N GLN A 470 12.28 -15.27 -9.47
CA GLN A 470 12.43 -16.62 -8.92
C GLN A 470 11.49 -17.58 -9.66
N ALA A 471 12.08 -18.60 -10.30
CA ALA A 471 11.36 -19.56 -11.13
C ALA A 471 10.29 -20.36 -10.37
N GLN A 472 10.53 -20.64 -9.09
CA GLN A 472 9.62 -21.39 -8.21
C GLN A 472 8.42 -20.59 -7.70
N LEU A 473 8.45 -19.26 -7.83
CA LEU A 473 7.39 -18.41 -7.33
C LEU A 473 6.25 -18.30 -8.36
N ASN A 474 5.03 -18.49 -7.90
CA ASN A 474 3.79 -18.36 -8.68
C ASN A 474 2.62 -18.04 -7.74
N TRP A 475 1.40 -18.00 -8.26
CA TRP A 475 0.20 -17.64 -7.49
C TRP A 475 -0.14 -18.61 -6.34
N ARG A 476 0.30 -19.88 -6.43
CA ARG A 476 0.14 -20.89 -5.37
C ARG A 476 1.20 -20.74 -4.30
N THR A 477 2.43 -20.43 -4.70
CA THR A 477 3.60 -20.30 -3.82
C THR A 477 4.29 -18.93 -4.03
N PRO A 478 3.74 -17.82 -3.51
CA PRO A 478 4.26 -16.47 -3.77
C PRO A 478 5.48 -16.08 -2.93
N GLY A 479 5.98 -16.99 -2.08
CA GLY A 479 7.16 -16.76 -1.24
C GLY A 479 6.85 -16.33 0.20
N TYR A 480 5.58 -16.37 0.60
CA TYR A 480 5.10 -16.19 1.98
C TYR A 480 3.86 -17.06 2.23
N ALA A 481 3.40 -17.13 3.48
CA ALA A 481 2.21 -17.88 3.85
C ALA A 481 0.99 -17.32 3.09
N ASN A 482 0.39 -18.16 2.24
CA ASN A 482 -0.69 -17.76 1.35
C ASN A 482 -1.91 -18.67 1.60
N THR A 483 -3.00 -18.09 2.09
CA THR A 483 -4.24 -18.82 2.35
C THR A 483 -5.31 -18.43 1.34
N ASP A 484 -6.43 -19.15 1.33
CA ASP A 484 -7.56 -18.94 0.44
C ASP A 484 -8.14 -17.52 0.47
N ASN A 485 -8.00 -16.83 1.60
CA ASN A 485 -8.48 -15.46 1.80
C ASN A 485 -7.42 -14.39 1.49
N HIS A 486 -6.23 -14.74 0.99
CA HIS A 486 -5.25 -13.76 0.54
C HIS A 486 -5.57 -13.30 -0.89
N PRO A 487 -5.14 -12.10 -1.29
CA PRO A 487 -5.20 -11.68 -2.67
C PRO A 487 -4.37 -12.63 -3.54
N VAL A 488 -4.88 -12.99 -4.72
CA VAL A 488 -4.07 -13.67 -5.71
C VAL A 488 -2.96 -12.73 -6.20
N VAL A 489 -1.74 -13.22 -6.25
CA VAL A 489 -0.56 -12.47 -6.73
C VAL A 489 0.23 -13.30 -7.74
N CYS A 490 1.36 -12.79 -8.22
CA CYS A 490 2.18 -13.45 -9.24
C CYS A 490 1.42 -13.72 -10.54
N ILE A 491 0.46 -12.86 -10.85
CA ILE A 491 -0.33 -12.87 -12.07
C ILE A 491 0.06 -11.70 -12.96
N SER A 492 0.15 -11.95 -14.27
CA SER A 492 0.29 -10.90 -15.27
C SER A 492 -1.05 -10.22 -15.53
N GLN A 493 -1.06 -9.09 -16.23
CA GLN A 493 -2.32 -8.49 -16.66
C GLN A 493 -3.09 -9.42 -17.62
N ARG A 494 -2.38 -10.27 -18.39
CA ARG A 494 -3.00 -11.25 -19.28
C ARG A 494 -3.71 -12.34 -18.49
N ASP A 495 -3.07 -12.84 -17.42
CA ASP A 495 -3.68 -13.80 -16.49
C ASP A 495 -4.94 -13.19 -15.85
N ALA A 496 -4.84 -11.93 -15.41
CA ALA A 496 -5.94 -11.19 -14.80
C ALA A 496 -7.12 -10.97 -15.78
N THR A 497 -6.81 -10.68 -17.05
CA THR A 497 -7.82 -10.52 -18.11
C THR A 497 -8.47 -11.86 -18.46
N ALA A 498 -7.71 -12.95 -18.50
CA ALA A 498 -8.24 -14.29 -18.74
C ALA A 498 -9.23 -14.71 -17.63
N TYR A 499 -8.89 -14.44 -16.36
CA TYR A 499 -9.80 -14.65 -15.24
C TYR A 499 -11.10 -13.85 -15.39
N ALA A 500 -11.03 -12.56 -15.73
CA ALA A 500 -12.22 -11.73 -15.91
C ALA A 500 -13.11 -12.19 -17.09
N ASN A 501 -12.50 -12.69 -18.17
CA ASN A 501 -13.23 -13.26 -19.30
C ASN A 501 -13.95 -14.56 -18.90
N TRP A 502 -13.27 -15.47 -18.22
CA TRP A 502 -13.90 -16.69 -17.68
C TRP A 502 -15.05 -16.34 -16.73
N LEU A 503 -14.86 -15.37 -15.83
CA LEU A 503 -15.89 -14.94 -14.90
C LEU A 503 -17.11 -14.38 -15.65
N SER A 504 -16.89 -13.75 -16.80
CA SER A 504 -17.99 -13.29 -17.66
C SER A 504 -18.80 -14.44 -18.25
N GLU A 505 -18.11 -15.45 -18.77
CA GLU A 505 -18.74 -16.65 -19.33
C GLU A 505 -19.48 -17.45 -18.25
N ALA A 506 -18.86 -17.63 -17.08
CA ALA A 506 -19.40 -18.42 -15.98
C ALA A 506 -20.61 -17.77 -15.27
N SER A 507 -20.68 -16.43 -15.27
CA SER A 507 -21.78 -15.67 -14.63
C SER A 507 -22.88 -15.23 -15.61
N GLY A 508 -22.60 -15.22 -16.91
CA GLY A 508 -23.46 -14.60 -17.92
C GLY A 508 -23.50 -13.06 -17.87
N ASN A 509 -22.69 -12.42 -17.03
CA ASN A 509 -22.59 -10.97 -16.90
C ASN A 509 -21.23 -10.49 -17.41
N LYS A 510 -21.12 -9.22 -17.81
CA LYS A 510 -19.85 -8.72 -18.36
C LYS A 510 -18.90 -8.26 -17.26
N TYR A 511 -17.82 -9.01 -17.07
CA TYR A 511 -16.71 -8.70 -16.18
C TYR A 511 -15.45 -8.26 -16.95
N ARG A 512 -14.65 -7.40 -16.33
CA ARG A 512 -13.36 -6.92 -16.86
C ARG A 512 -12.48 -6.37 -15.74
N LEU A 513 -11.24 -6.02 -16.07
CA LEU A 513 -10.43 -5.17 -15.19
C LEU A 513 -11.00 -3.75 -15.08
N PRO A 514 -10.84 -3.06 -13.94
CA PRO A 514 -11.17 -1.65 -13.83
C PRO A 514 -10.29 -0.83 -14.77
N THR A 515 -10.86 0.23 -15.35
CA THR A 515 -10.02 1.29 -15.90
C THR A 515 -9.28 2.00 -14.78
N GLU A 516 -8.13 2.64 -15.09
CA GLU A 516 -7.41 3.43 -14.10
C GLU A 516 -8.31 4.52 -13.45
N VAL A 517 -9.19 5.13 -14.25
CA VAL A 517 -10.14 6.16 -13.81
C VAL A 517 -11.19 5.58 -12.86
N GLU A 518 -11.79 4.43 -13.20
CA GLU A 518 -12.76 3.74 -12.33
C GLU A 518 -12.12 3.31 -11.01
N TRP A 519 -10.89 2.79 -11.07
CA TRP A 519 -10.16 2.35 -9.89
C TRP A 519 -9.93 3.53 -8.93
N GLU A 520 -9.39 4.66 -9.42
CA GLU A 520 -9.12 5.81 -8.54
C GLU A 520 -10.41 6.44 -8.01
N TYR A 521 -11.46 6.52 -8.83
CA TYR A 521 -12.77 6.99 -8.40
C TYR A 521 -13.34 6.15 -7.27
N ALA A 522 -13.31 4.82 -7.42
CA ALA A 522 -13.79 3.89 -6.43
C ALA A 522 -12.93 3.93 -5.15
N ALA A 523 -11.60 3.95 -5.29
CA ALA A 523 -10.65 3.98 -4.18
C ALA A 523 -10.79 5.26 -3.33
N ARG A 524 -11.06 6.41 -3.95
CA ARG A 524 -11.28 7.69 -3.24
C ARG A 524 -12.52 7.70 -2.35
N GLY A 525 -13.55 6.91 -2.64
CA GLY A 525 -14.77 6.89 -1.82
C GLY A 525 -15.51 8.24 -1.75
N GLY A 526 -15.29 9.14 -2.73
CA GLY A 526 -15.80 10.51 -2.69
C GLY A 526 -15.00 11.49 -1.83
N LYS A 527 -13.73 11.19 -1.53
CA LYS A 527 -12.79 12.06 -0.79
C LYS A 527 -11.67 12.56 -1.70
N GLU A 528 -11.09 13.72 -1.36
CA GLU A 528 -9.97 14.35 -2.08
C GLU A 528 -8.63 14.25 -1.32
N ASN A 529 -8.59 13.47 -0.25
CA ASN A 529 -7.41 13.25 0.57
C ASN A 529 -6.40 12.29 -0.12
N ASP A 530 -5.18 12.21 0.42
CA ASP A 530 -4.11 11.31 -0.07
C ASP A 530 -4.43 9.82 0.15
N TYR A 531 -5.10 9.52 1.27
CA TYR A 531 -5.74 8.24 1.55
C TYR A 531 -7.24 8.49 1.73
N TRP A 532 -8.09 7.49 1.48
CA TRP A 532 -9.54 7.70 1.59
C TRP A 532 -9.97 8.10 3.01
N TRP A 533 -9.19 7.76 4.05
CA TRP A 533 -9.44 8.14 5.44
C TRP A 533 -8.83 9.49 5.86
N GLY A 534 -7.90 10.07 5.09
CA GLY A 534 -7.19 11.28 5.49
C GLY A 534 -5.86 11.50 4.76
N ASN A 535 -5.12 12.55 5.15
CA ASN A 535 -3.83 12.88 4.52
C ASN A 535 -2.62 12.22 5.18
N SER A 536 -2.78 11.65 6.37
CA SER A 536 -1.73 10.84 7.01
C SER A 536 -2.05 9.36 6.87
N VAL A 537 -1.01 8.55 6.67
CA VAL A 537 -1.14 7.09 6.68
C VAL A 537 -1.63 6.56 8.03
N GLY A 538 -1.22 7.19 9.15
CA GLY A 538 -1.48 6.69 10.49
C GLY A 538 -0.75 5.37 10.79
N THR A 539 -1.27 4.58 11.73
CA THR A 539 -0.71 3.28 12.13
C THR A 539 -1.76 2.20 11.95
N GLY A 540 -1.44 1.16 11.18
CA GLY A 540 -2.29 -0.02 11.02
C GLY A 540 -3.57 0.19 10.22
N ASN A 541 -3.69 1.29 9.46
CA ASN A 541 -4.85 1.57 8.60
C ASN A 541 -4.81 0.85 7.25
N ALA A 542 -3.64 0.33 6.86
CA ALA A 542 -3.38 -0.35 5.60
C ALA A 542 -2.16 -1.28 5.73
N ASN A 543 -2.07 -2.28 4.84
CA ASN A 543 -0.87 -3.11 4.73
C ASN A 543 0.11 -2.53 3.71
N CYS A 544 0.96 -1.60 4.14
CA CYS A 544 2.08 -1.11 3.35
C CYS A 544 3.38 -1.19 4.16
N GLY A 545 4.51 -1.03 3.49
CA GLY A 545 5.81 -0.98 4.14
C GLY A 545 5.84 0.15 5.15
N TRP A 546 6.26 -0.14 6.39
CA TRP A 546 6.31 0.82 7.50
C TRP A 546 4.97 1.39 7.97
N CYS A 547 3.84 0.81 7.56
CA CYS A 547 2.50 1.25 7.97
C CYS A 547 2.08 0.72 9.36
N GLY A 548 2.88 -0.16 9.97
CA GLY A 548 2.71 -0.62 11.35
C GLY A 548 1.70 -1.75 11.54
N SER A 549 1.23 -2.37 10.45
CA SER A 549 0.46 -3.62 10.53
C SER A 549 1.38 -4.81 10.84
N GLN A 550 0.83 -5.93 11.28
CA GLN A 550 1.63 -7.15 11.53
C GLN A 550 2.20 -7.80 10.26
N TRP A 551 1.75 -7.38 9.08
CA TRP A 551 2.21 -7.87 7.77
C TRP A 551 3.14 -6.89 7.05
N SER A 552 3.26 -5.66 7.57
CA SER A 552 4.07 -4.60 6.96
C SER A 552 5.53 -5.06 6.76
N ASN A 553 6.04 -4.97 5.53
CA ASN A 553 7.35 -5.48 5.12
C ASN A 553 7.56 -7.01 5.26
N ILE A 554 6.51 -7.80 5.53
CA ILE A 554 6.59 -9.26 5.72
C ILE A 554 5.82 -10.02 4.64
N SER A 555 4.54 -9.70 4.43
CA SER A 555 3.70 -10.40 3.45
C SER A 555 2.45 -9.60 3.07
N ALA A 556 1.68 -10.09 2.10
CA ALA A 556 0.29 -9.68 1.95
C ALA A 556 -0.51 -10.07 3.22
N ALA A 557 -1.60 -9.36 3.46
CA ALA A 557 -2.59 -9.67 4.48
C ALA A 557 -3.78 -10.39 3.82
N PRO A 558 -4.59 -11.15 4.58
CA PRO A 558 -5.90 -11.57 4.10
C PRO A 558 -6.72 -10.36 3.67
N VAL A 559 -7.53 -10.51 2.62
CA VAL A 559 -8.42 -9.45 2.16
C VAL A 559 -9.39 -9.02 3.26
N ALA A 560 -9.82 -7.76 3.22
CA ALA A 560 -10.70 -7.14 4.19
C ALA A 560 -10.15 -7.16 5.63
N SER A 561 -8.82 -7.08 5.80
CA SER A 561 -8.16 -6.97 7.11
C SER A 561 -8.19 -5.55 7.71
N PHE A 562 -8.52 -4.54 6.90
CA PHE A 562 -8.55 -3.12 7.28
C PHE A 562 -9.95 -2.54 7.09
N ASP A 563 -10.17 -1.28 7.48
CA ASP A 563 -11.46 -0.64 7.26
C ASP A 563 -11.76 -0.41 5.78
N ARG A 564 -13.05 -0.39 5.43
CA ARG A 564 -13.53 -0.07 4.08
C ARG A 564 -13.75 1.42 3.88
N ASN A 565 -13.56 1.88 2.65
CA ASN A 565 -13.85 3.26 2.28
C ASN A 565 -15.36 3.56 2.25
N SER A 566 -15.74 4.81 1.98
CA SER A 566 -17.16 5.21 1.98
C SER A 566 -18.02 4.55 0.89
N TYR A 567 -17.44 3.95 -0.15
CA TYR A 567 -18.16 3.12 -1.13
C TYR A 567 -18.19 1.64 -0.77
N GLY A 568 -17.50 1.24 0.30
CA GLY A 568 -17.48 -0.13 0.80
C GLY A 568 -16.31 -0.97 0.29
N LEU A 569 -15.31 -0.37 -0.37
CA LEU A 569 -14.14 -1.11 -0.85
C LEU A 569 -13.08 -1.26 0.25
N PHE A 570 -12.50 -2.43 0.34
CA PHE A 570 -11.35 -2.78 1.17
C PHE A 570 -10.05 -2.70 0.38
N ASP A 571 -8.96 -2.50 1.10
CA ASP A 571 -7.57 -2.70 0.64
C ASP A 571 -7.17 -1.89 -0.60
N THR A 572 -7.87 -0.79 -0.90
CA THR A 572 -7.50 0.11 -2.02
C THR A 572 -6.25 0.94 -1.73
N ALA A 573 -5.65 0.80 -0.55
CA ALA A 573 -4.37 1.39 -0.17
C ALA A 573 -3.51 0.31 0.48
N GLY A 574 -2.40 -0.04 -0.16
CA GLY A 574 -1.52 -1.13 0.26
C GLY A 574 -2.05 -2.51 -0.15
N ASN A 575 -1.72 -3.50 0.67
CA ASN A 575 -1.82 -4.92 0.46
C ASN A 575 -1.10 -5.40 -0.81
N VAL A 576 -1.71 -5.29 -1.98
CA VAL A 576 -1.09 -5.59 -3.27
C VAL A 576 -1.42 -4.52 -4.30
N TRP A 577 -0.49 -4.29 -5.21
CA TRP A 577 -0.73 -3.49 -6.39
C TRP A 577 -1.80 -4.17 -7.25
N GLU A 578 -2.66 -3.41 -7.90
CA GLU A 578 -3.77 -3.98 -8.65
C GLU A 578 -3.74 -3.60 -10.12
N TRP A 579 -3.82 -4.60 -11.00
CA TRP A 579 -3.91 -4.39 -12.44
C TRP A 579 -5.15 -3.59 -12.83
N THR A 580 -4.93 -2.55 -13.64
CA THR A 580 -5.98 -1.78 -14.32
C THR A 580 -5.76 -1.83 -15.83
N VAL A 581 -6.77 -1.43 -16.60
CA VAL A 581 -6.64 -1.16 -18.03
C VAL A 581 -6.58 0.36 -18.27
N SER A 582 -5.63 0.80 -19.08
CA SER A 582 -5.53 2.21 -19.47
C SER A 582 -6.18 2.39 -20.85
N ASN A 583 -6.98 3.45 -21.01
CA ASN A 583 -7.51 3.86 -22.32
C ASN A 583 -6.44 4.55 -23.20
N ALA A 584 -5.27 4.87 -22.63
CA ALA A 584 -4.18 5.50 -23.37
C ALA A 584 -3.40 4.45 -24.17
N SER A 585 -3.32 4.67 -25.47
CA SER A 585 -2.67 3.87 -26.51
C SER A 585 -1.13 3.82 -26.40
N SER A 586 -0.57 3.81 -25.19
CA SER A 586 0.88 3.88 -24.94
C SER A 586 1.36 2.67 -24.15
N ASN A 587 1.48 1.51 -24.83
CA ASN A 587 2.31 0.33 -24.51
C ASN A 587 2.67 0.07 -23.03
N GLY A 588 1.69 0.10 -22.13
CA GLY A 588 1.93 -0.14 -20.72
C GLY A 588 0.62 -0.22 -19.94
N SER A 589 0.60 -1.15 -19.00
CA SER A 589 -0.54 -1.37 -18.11
C SER A 589 -0.25 -0.74 -16.76
N VAL A 590 -1.26 -0.12 -16.18
CA VAL A 590 -1.09 0.61 -14.93
C VAL A 590 -1.50 -0.29 -13.78
N VAL A 591 -0.66 -0.34 -12.75
CA VAL A 591 -1.08 -0.85 -11.43
C VAL A 591 -1.29 0.31 -10.46
N ARG A 592 -2.25 0.13 -9.55
CA ARG A 592 -2.67 1.12 -8.54
C ARG A 592 -2.68 0.52 -7.13
N GLY A 593 -2.69 1.35 -6.10
CA GLY A 593 -2.93 0.94 -4.70
C GLY A 593 -1.70 0.86 -3.79
N GLY A 594 -0.51 0.56 -4.31
CA GLY A 594 0.65 0.25 -3.44
C GLY A 594 0.64 -1.21 -2.98
N ALA A 595 1.63 -1.61 -2.18
CA ALA A 595 1.68 -2.97 -1.65
C ALA A 595 2.41 -3.06 -0.30
N TRP A 596 2.32 -4.23 0.33
CA TRP A 596 2.84 -4.56 1.67
C TRP A 596 4.33 -4.27 1.90
N ASN A 597 5.15 -4.23 0.84
CA ASN A 597 6.59 -3.94 0.84
C ASN A 597 6.95 -2.60 0.18
N PHE A 598 5.95 -1.76 -0.13
CA PHE A 598 6.15 -0.42 -0.64
C PHE A 598 5.94 0.63 0.44
N ALA A 599 6.77 1.66 0.47
CA ALA A 599 6.69 2.75 1.43
C ALA A 599 5.32 3.44 1.37
N PRO A 600 4.83 4.05 2.47
CA PRO A 600 3.47 4.57 2.56
C PRO A 600 3.13 5.59 1.48
N ARG A 601 4.11 6.43 1.11
CA ARG A 601 3.99 7.43 0.04
C ARG A 601 3.52 6.83 -1.28
N LEU A 602 3.82 5.56 -1.54
CA LEU A 602 3.47 4.82 -2.75
C LEU A 602 2.17 4.00 -2.62
N ALA A 603 1.49 4.09 -1.47
CA ALA A 603 0.16 3.52 -1.22
C ALA A 603 -0.95 4.58 -1.20
N ARG A 604 -0.63 5.83 -1.58
CA ARG A 604 -1.63 6.90 -1.73
C ARG A 604 -2.56 6.60 -2.90
N VAL A 605 -3.79 7.11 -2.82
CA VAL A 605 -4.86 6.79 -3.77
C VAL A 605 -4.51 7.20 -5.22
N SER A 606 -3.70 8.25 -5.39
CA SER A 606 -3.26 8.78 -6.69
C SER A 606 -2.03 8.08 -7.26
N THR A 607 -1.31 7.27 -6.47
CA THR A 607 -0.07 6.64 -6.93
C THR A 607 -0.36 5.58 -7.99
N ARG A 608 0.43 5.66 -9.07
CA ARG A 608 0.33 4.82 -10.26
C ARG A 608 1.72 4.36 -10.69
N MET A 609 1.79 3.12 -11.16
CA MET A 609 3.01 2.55 -11.73
C MET A 609 2.68 1.91 -13.09
N GLU A 610 3.38 2.37 -14.12
CA GLU A 610 3.27 1.81 -15.47
C GLU A 610 4.22 0.62 -15.61
N LEU A 611 3.67 -0.53 -15.99
CA LEU A 611 4.34 -1.82 -16.09
C LEU A 611 4.05 -2.49 -17.43
N ASP A 612 4.96 -3.37 -17.85
CA ASP A 612 4.69 -4.28 -18.95
C ASP A 612 3.55 -5.26 -18.57
N PRO A 613 2.57 -5.53 -19.46
CA PRO A 613 1.46 -6.42 -19.18
C PRO A 613 1.83 -7.86 -18.79
N SER A 614 3.04 -8.33 -19.16
CA SER A 614 3.56 -9.66 -18.82
C SER A 614 4.36 -9.69 -17.52
N PHE A 615 4.71 -8.51 -16.96
CA PHE A 615 5.33 -8.41 -15.65
C PHE A 615 4.40 -9.01 -14.59
N ARG A 616 4.98 -9.66 -13.58
CA ARG A 616 4.24 -10.32 -12.51
C ARG A 616 5.12 -10.42 -11.28
N ALA A 617 4.56 -10.06 -10.14
CA ALA A 617 5.29 -10.05 -8.89
C ALA A 617 4.41 -10.51 -7.72
N ASN A 618 5.03 -10.94 -6.64
CA ASN A 618 4.35 -11.42 -5.43
C ASN A 618 3.69 -10.31 -4.59
N TYR A 619 3.66 -9.09 -5.14
CA TYR A 619 3.03 -7.91 -4.60
C TYR A 619 2.05 -7.27 -5.62
N ILE A 620 1.74 -7.95 -6.74
CA ILE A 620 0.77 -7.49 -7.75
C ILE A 620 -0.34 -8.53 -7.91
N GLY A 621 -1.57 -8.10 -7.66
CA GLY A 621 -2.82 -8.85 -7.86
C GLY A 621 -3.81 -8.08 -8.71
N MET A 622 -5.10 -8.24 -8.43
CA MET A 622 -6.18 -7.63 -9.21
C MET A 622 -7.49 -7.49 -8.42
N ARG A 623 -8.37 -6.61 -8.90
CA ARG A 623 -9.82 -6.69 -8.65
C ARG A 623 -10.59 -6.60 -9.95
N VAL A 624 -11.87 -6.95 -9.94
CA VAL A 624 -12.74 -6.98 -11.14
C VAL A 624 -13.83 -5.92 -11.08
N VAL A 625 -14.25 -5.46 -12.26
CA VAL A 625 -15.43 -4.64 -12.48
C VAL A 625 -16.48 -5.47 -13.22
N ARG A 626 -17.73 -5.32 -12.82
CA ARG A 626 -18.92 -5.84 -13.50
C ARG A 626 -19.68 -4.66 -14.10
N GLU A 627 -19.94 -4.72 -15.40
CA GLU A 627 -20.79 -3.74 -16.07
C GLU A 627 -22.26 -3.89 -15.64
N ARG A 628 -23.04 -2.83 -15.88
CA ARG A 628 -24.45 -2.76 -15.49
C ARG A 628 -25.31 -3.81 -16.19
#